data_AF-A0A6C0AH77-F1
#
_entry.id   AF-A0A6C0AH77-F1
#
_cell.length_a   1.000
_cell.length_b   1.000
_cell.length_c   1.000
_cell.angle_alpha   90.00
_cell.angle_beta   90.00
_cell.angle_gamma   90.00
#
_symmetry.space_group_name_H-M   'P 1'
#
loop_
_entity.id
_entity.type
_entity.pdbx_description
1 polymer ?
#
loop_
_entity_poly.entity_id
_entity_poly.type
_entity_poly.pdbx_seq_one_letter_code
_entity_poly.pdbx_strand_id
1 'polypeptide(L)'
;MSKTNSELTTETLKNYIVNDRTALLNAIVKDMSGVSANNAHDYLRNFGKKVECFMALEYPVVDNKKRKKKERRFRKISPYLAFCAHYRNSKRDANGKLSENVLEITKQAGAKWKNMKEKDRKPWEVEAEKATRIAKANWDKEHNTVVRPSEEEIREMKKSELMSLVTTVGLVITPKATLKEIRDKLVAHFSAPTEEQICKMKKDELKQLIEKVGLSAQKDTKSMQSALISHYYPAQV
;
A
#
# COMPACT_ATOMS: atom_id res chain seq x y z
N MET A 1 -13.61 24.50 -23.42
CA MET A 1 -12.16 24.81 -23.41
C MET A 1 -11.38 23.51 -23.55
N SER A 2 -10.38 23.55 -24.43
CA SER A 2 -9.63 22.40 -24.97
C SER A 2 -8.95 21.55 -23.90
N LYS A 3 -8.98 20.22 -24.09
CA LYS A 3 -8.25 19.24 -23.27
C LYS A 3 -6.75 19.51 -23.43
N THR A 4 -6.07 19.72 -22.33
CA THR A 4 -4.62 19.84 -22.23
C THR A 4 -3.94 18.62 -22.86
N ASN A 5 -3.14 18.87 -23.89
CA ASN A 5 -2.19 17.92 -24.45
C ASN A 5 -1.28 17.43 -23.31
N SER A 6 -1.41 16.16 -22.94
CA SER A 6 -0.44 15.49 -22.10
C SER A 6 0.88 15.44 -22.87
N GLU A 7 1.79 16.37 -22.60
CA GLU A 7 3.13 16.36 -23.19
C GLU A 7 3.78 15.00 -22.92
N LEU A 8 4.05 14.27 -24.02
CA LEU A 8 4.70 12.98 -23.97
C LEU A 8 6.12 13.21 -23.44
N THR A 9 6.45 12.71 -22.26
CA THR A 9 7.80 12.90 -21.72
C THR A 9 8.83 12.23 -22.62
N THR A 10 10.05 12.77 -22.68
CA THR A 10 11.16 12.22 -23.48
C THR A 10 11.43 10.74 -23.15
N GLU A 11 11.24 10.34 -21.89
CA GLU A 11 11.40 8.95 -21.46
C GLU A 11 10.27 8.05 -21.99
N THR A 12 9.03 8.55 -22.00
CA THR A 12 7.91 7.84 -22.62
C THR A 12 8.13 7.66 -24.12
N LEU A 13 8.60 8.70 -24.81
CA LEU A 13 8.92 8.63 -26.25
C LEU A 13 10.02 7.60 -26.55
N LYS A 14 11.10 7.59 -25.76
CA LYS A 14 12.17 6.59 -25.88
C LYS A 14 11.63 5.17 -25.70
N ASN A 15 10.77 4.95 -24.70
CA ASN A 15 10.16 3.65 -24.47
C ASN A 15 9.26 3.20 -25.63
N TYR A 16 8.49 4.11 -26.24
CA TYR A 16 7.71 3.80 -27.45
C TYR A 16 8.62 3.37 -28.61
N ILE A 17 9.69 4.12 -28.89
CA ILE A 17 10.63 3.82 -29.97
C ILE A 17 11.32 2.46 -29.75
N VAL A 18 11.73 2.16 -28.52
CA VAL A 18 12.40 0.88 -28.21
C VAL A 18 11.44 -0.29 -28.35
N ASN A 19 10.20 -0.16 -27.86
CA ASN A 19 9.20 -1.21 -27.97
C ASN A 19 8.80 -1.48 -29.42
N ASP A 20 8.62 -0.42 -30.21
CA ASP A 20 8.33 -0.50 -31.64
C ASP A 20 9.41 -1.28 -32.40
N ARG A 21 10.67 -0.85 -32.27
CA ARG A 21 11.81 -1.53 -32.88
C ARG A 21 11.92 -2.98 -32.45
N THR A 22 11.66 -3.27 -31.18
CA THR A 22 11.74 -4.62 -30.64
C THR A 22 10.63 -5.51 -31.20
N ALA A 23 9.41 -4.99 -31.34
CA ALA A 23 8.29 -5.72 -31.93
C ALA A 23 8.55 -6.06 -33.41
N LEU A 24 9.02 -5.09 -34.18
CA LEU A 24 9.42 -5.27 -35.58
C LEU A 24 10.53 -6.33 -35.72
N LEU A 25 11.60 -6.20 -34.94
CA LEU A 25 12.72 -7.15 -34.99
C LEU A 25 12.28 -8.57 -34.61
N ASN A 26 11.43 -8.73 -33.59
CA ASN A 26 10.90 -10.03 -33.21
C ASN A 26 10.04 -10.65 -34.31
N ALA A 27 9.23 -9.86 -35.01
CA ALA A 27 8.43 -10.34 -36.13
C ALA A 27 9.32 -10.80 -37.29
N ILE A 28 10.36 -10.03 -37.63
CA ILE A 28 11.34 -10.39 -38.67
C ILE A 28 12.08 -11.68 -38.29
N VAL A 29 12.59 -11.77 -37.06
CA VAL A 29 13.31 -12.96 -36.56
C VAL A 29 12.40 -14.19 -36.61
N LYS A 30 11.13 -14.05 -36.22
CA LYS A 30 10.16 -15.14 -36.28
C LYS A 30 9.92 -15.61 -37.72
N ASP A 31 9.72 -14.68 -38.66
CA ASP A 31 9.49 -15.02 -40.07
C ASP A 31 10.73 -15.65 -40.71
N MET A 32 11.93 -15.16 -40.37
CA MET A 32 13.20 -15.69 -40.86
C MET A 32 13.60 -17.05 -40.25
N SER A 33 13.09 -17.39 -39.06
CA SER A 33 13.47 -18.63 -38.38
C SER A 33 13.06 -19.91 -39.14
N GLY A 34 12.08 -19.82 -40.03
CA GLY A 34 11.64 -20.91 -40.91
C GLY A 34 12.29 -20.93 -42.29
N VAL A 35 13.19 -19.98 -42.58
CA VAL A 35 13.87 -19.89 -43.88
C VAL A 35 15.06 -20.84 -43.90
N SER A 36 15.11 -21.70 -44.90
CA SER A 36 16.16 -22.67 -45.18
C SER A 36 16.66 -22.52 -46.62
N ALA A 37 17.76 -23.18 -46.98
CA ALA A 37 18.30 -23.13 -48.34
C ALA A 37 17.26 -23.51 -49.42
N ASN A 38 16.33 -24.40 -49.09
CA ASN A 38 15.34 -24.93 -50.03
C ASN A 38 14.17 -23.96 -50.32
N ASN A 39 13.90 -22.99 -49.45
CA ASN A 39 12.79 -22.05 -49.59
C ASN A 39 13.24 -20.57 -49.63
N ALA A 40 14.54 -20.30 -49.54
CA ALA A 40 15.11 -18.96 -49.52
C ALA A 40 14.76 -18.15 -50.78
N HIS A 41 14.76 -18.79 -51.95
CA HIS A 41 14.43 -18.11 -53.20
C HIS A 41 12.97 -17.64 -53.25
N ASP A 42 12.03 -18.47 -52.80
CA ASP A 42 10.62 -18.11 -52.74
C ASP A 42 10.33 -17.10 -51.63
N TYR A 43 11.06 -17.16 -50.52
CA TYR A 43 11.03 -16.15 -49.48
C TYR A 43 11.46 -14.78 -50.01
N LEU A 44 12.60 -14.71 -50.73
CA LEU A 44 13.10 -13.46 -51.33
C LEU A 44 12.16 -12.92 -52.40
N ARG A 45 11.61 -13.79 -53.27
CA ARG A 45 10.63 -13.39 -54.30
C ARG A 45 9.39 -12.74 -53.70
N ASN A 46 8.95 -13.20 -52.54
CA ASN A 46 7.77 -12.67 -51.84
C ASN A 46 8.11 -11.64 -50.75
N PHE A 47 9.37 -11.26 -50.60
CA PHE A 47 9.82 -10.38 -49.51
C PHE A 47 9.12 -9.01 -49.54
N GLY A 48 8.84 -8.46 -50.73
CA GLY A 48 8.10 -7.20 -50.84
C GLY A 48 6.72 -7.23 -50.15
N LYS A 49 5.99 -8.35 -50.26
CA LYS A 49 4.70 -8.54 -49.56
C LYS A 49 4.89 -8.68 -48.05
N LYS A 50 6.00 -9.28 -47.61
CA LYS A 50 6.35 -9.41 -46.19
C LYS A 50 6.69 -8.06 -45.56
N VAL A 51 7.37 -7.17 -46.30
CA VAL A 51 7.66 -5.80 -45.86
C VAL A 51 6.36 -5.05 -45.56
N GLU A 52 5.33 -5.16 -46.40
CA GLU A 52 4.03 -4.55 -46.12
C GLU A 52 3.41 -5.09 -44.82
N CYS A 53 3.51 -6.40 -44.56
CA CYS A 53 3.05 -6.98 -43.29
C CYS A 53 3.83 -6.46 -42.06
N PHE A 54 5.14 -6.23 -42.19
CA PHE A 54 5.95 -5.67 -41.11
C PHE A 54 5.63 -4.19 -40.84
N MET A 55 5.36 -3.42 -41.90
CA MET A 55 4.98 -2.01 -41.79
C MET A 55 3.55 -1.82 -41.26
N ALA A 56 2.70 -2.84 -41.37
CA ALA A 56 1.32 -2.86 -40.87
C ALA A 56 1.17 -3.44 -39.45
N LEU A 57 2.27 -3.73 -38.74
CA LEU A 57 2.21 -4.24 -37.37
C LEU A 57 1.53 -3.22 -36.44
N GLU A 58 0.42 -3.61 -35.83
CA GLU A 58 -0.23 -2.80 -34.81
C GLU A 58 0.67 -2.66 -33.58
N TYR A 59 0.85 -1.42 -33.14
CA TYR A 59 1.70 -1.11 -32.00
C TYR A 59 1.11 -1.71 -30.70
N PRO A 60 1.95 -2.32 -29.84
CA PRO A 60 1.49 -2.73 -28.52
C PRO A 60 1.04 -1.47 -27.76
N VAL A 61 -0.25 -1.42 -27.40
CA VAL A 61 -0.80 -0.36 -26.56
C VAL A 61 -0.07 -0.41 -25.22
N VAL A 62 0.83 0.56 -24.99
CA VAL A 62 1.43 0.76 -23.69
C VAL A 62 0.34 1.28 -22.78
N ASP A 63 -0.30 0.34 -22.10
CA ASP A 63 -1.35 0.66 -21.16
C ASP A 63 -0.71 1.47 -20.02
N ASN A 64 -0.89 2.80 -20.07
CA ASN A 64 -0.65 3.72 -18.96
C ASN A 64 -1.66 3.48 -17.82
N LYS A 65 -2.13 2.23 -17.65
CA LYS A 65 -2.73 1.72 -16.42
C LYS A 65 -1.71 1.96 -15.32
N LYS A 66 -1.87 3.11 -14.66
CA LYS A 66 -1.36 3.36 -13.30
C LYS A 66 -1.64 2.07 -12.54
N ARG A 67 -0.59 1.29 -12.24
CA ARG A 67 -0.72 0.03 -11.52
C ARG A 67 -1.64 0.30 -10.33
N LYS A 68 -2.78 -0.38 -10.26
CA LYS A 68 -3.69 -0.25 -9.11
C LYS A 68 -2.81 -0.39 -7.88
N LYS A 69 -2.78 0.66 -7.04
CA LYS A 69 -1.92 0.69 -5.86
C LYS A 69 -2.34 -0.49 -4.99
N LYS A 70 -1.53 -1.56 -4.99
CA LYS A 70 -1.82 -2.75 -4.21
C LYS A 70 -1.82 -2.32 -2.75
N GLU A 71 -2.88 -2.70 -2.04
CA GLU A 71 -3.00 -2.45 -0.61
C GLU A 71 -1.73 -2.94 0.11
N ARG A 72 -1.16 -2.06 0.93
CA ARG A 72 0.10 -2.33 1.63
C ARG A 72 -0.21 -3.36 2.71
N ARG A 73 0.41 -4.53 2.62
CA ARG A 73 0.32 -5.59 3.66
C ARG A 73 1.69 -5.78 4.29
N PHE A 74 1.70 -6.06 5.59
CA PHE A 74 2.92 -6.44 6.27
C PHE A 74 3.55 -7.68 5.63
N ARG A 75 4.88 -7.69 5.50
CA ARG A 75 5.65 -8.83 5.00
C ARG A 75 6.82 -9.09 5.93
N LYS A 76 7.05 -10.36 6.25
CA LYS A 76 8.23 -10.78 7.02
C LYS A 76 9.50 -10.47 6.24
N ILE A 77 10.56 -10.11 6.95
CA ILE A 77 11.89 -9.90 6.38
C ILE A 77 12.53 -11.28 6.20
N SER A 78 13.07 -11.55 5.01
CA SER A 78 13.78 -12.81 4.75
C SER A 78 15.24 -12.73 5.18
N PRO A 79 15.91 -13.88 5.43
CA PRO A 79 17.34 -13.93 5.75
C PRO A 79 18.20 -13.18 4.72
N TYR A 80 17.87 -13.31 3.44
CA TYR A 80 18.53 -12.57 2.36
C TYR A 80 18.39 -11.06 2.51
N LEU A 81 17.19 -10.55 2.84
CA LEU A 81 16.96 -9.12 3.02
C LEU A 81 17.69 -8.57 4.25
N ALA A 82 17.77 -9.34 5.33
CA ALA A 82 18.56 -9.00 6.50
C ALA A 82 20.05 -8.90 6.15
N PHE A 83 20.57 -9.88 5.42
CA PHE A 83 21.95 -9.85 4.90
C PHE A 83 22.21 -8.65 3.98
N CYS A 84 21.33 -8.37 3.03
CA CYS A 84 21.48 -7.22 2.14
C CYS A 84 21.50 -5.89 2.90
N ALA A 85 20.66 -5.73 3.92
CA ALA A 85 20.65 -4.54 4.77
C ALA A 85 21.98 -4.39 5.53
N HIS A 86 22.47 -5.48 6.12
CA HIS A 86 23.75 -5.48 6.82
C HIS A 86 24.93 -5.19 5.87
N TYR A 87 24.98 -5.85 4.72
CA TYR A 87 26.03 -5.64 3.72
C TYR A 87 26.04 -4.19 3.24
N ARG A 88 24.86 -3.60 2.98
CA ARG A 88 24.75 -2.19 2.62
C ARG A 88 25.24 -1.27 3.74
N ASN A 89 24.93 -1.57 4.99
CA ASN A 89 25.38 -0.78 6.13
C ASN A 89 26.90 -0.88 6.34
N SER A 90 27.52 -2.03 6.07
CA SER A 90 28.99 -2.17 6.11
C SER A 90 29.73 -1.37 5.03
N LYS A 91 29.00 -0.86 4.02
CA LYS A 91 29.51 0.00 2.95
C LYS A 91 29.23 1.48 3.20
N ARG A 92 28.76 1.84 4.40
CA ARG A 92 28.63 3.23 4.83
C ARG A 92 29.92 3.70 5.48
N ASP A 93 30.30 4.94 5.22
CA ASP A 93 31.40 5.61 5.90
C ASP A 93 30.98 6.11 7.30
N ALA A 94 31.93 6.72 8.02
CA ALA A 94 31.70 7.30 9.35
C ALA A 94 30.63 8.41 9.36
N ASN A 95 30.37 9.03 8.21
CA ASN A 95 29.34 10.05 8.02
C ASN A 95 28.00 9.46 7.54
N GLY A 96 27.88 8.13 7.47
CA GLY A 96 26.70 7.42 7.03
C GLY A 96 26.46 7.43 5.52
N LYS A 97 27.37 7.99 4.71
CA LYS A 97 27.28 8.02 3.25
C LYS A 97 27.75 6.69 2.66
N LEU A 98 27.07 6.22 1.62
CA LEU A 98 27.44 4.99 0.93
C LEU A 98 28.68 5.25 0.07
N SER A 99 29.64 4.33 0.14
CA SER A 99 30.85 4.38 -0.69
C SER A 99 30.56 4.18 -2.19
N GLU A 100 29.46 3.50 -2.52
CA GLU A 100 29.08 3.10 -3.87
C GLU A 100 27.57 3.27 -4.10
N ASN A 101 27.14 3.18 -5.37
CA ASN A 101 25.73 3.21 -5.73
C ASN A 101 24.97 2.02 -5.09
N VAL A 102 23.79 2.28 -4.54
CA VAL A 102 22.91 1.28 -3.91
C VAL A 102 22.64 0.08 -4.83
N LEU A 103 22.48 0.31 -6.13
CA LEU A 103 22.27 -0.75 -7.12
C LEU A 103 23.46 -1.72 -7.19
N GLU A 104 24.68 -1.19 -7.25
CA GLU A 104 25.90 -2.00 -7.32
C GLU A 104 26.14 -2.77 -6.03
N ILE A 105 25.96 -2.12 -4.88
CA ILE A 105 26.03 -2.78 -3.57
C ILE A 105 25.02 -3.94 -3.48
N THR A 106 23.81 -3.74 -4.00
CA THR A 106 22.76 -4.78 -3.98
C THR A 106 23.09 -5.95 -4.92
N LYS A 107 23.67 -5.68 -6.09
CA LYS A 107 24.19 -6.73 -7.00
C LYS A 107 25.30 -7.54 -6.34
N GLN A 108 26.28 -6.87 -5.72
CA GLN A 108 27.38 -7.52 -4.99
C GLN A 108 26.85 -8.37 -3.83
N ALA A 109 25.88 -7.86 -3.06
CA ALA A 109 25.21 -8.62 -2.00
C ALA A 109 24.51 -9.87 -2.56
N GLY A 110 23.80 -9.74 -3.69
CA GLY A 110 23.18 -10.88 -4.37
C GLY A 110 24.18 -11.97 -4.75
N ALA A 111 25.31 -11.59 -5.34
CA ALA A 111 26.38 -12.52 -5.71
C ALA A 111 27.00 -13.20 -4.48
N LYS A 112 27.29 -12.42 -3.43
CA LYS A 112 27.87 -12.93 -2.18
C LYS A 112 26.93 -13.91 -1.50
N TRP A 113 25.62 -13.61 -1.43
CA TRP A 113 24.63 -14.50 -0.86
C TRP A 113 24.54 -15.85 -1.59
N LYS A 114 24.57 -15.84 -2.93
CA LYS A 114 24.59 -17.06 -3.74
C LYS A 114 25.78 -17.96 -3.41
N ASN A 115 26.95 -17.36 -3.16
CA ASN A 115 28.18 -18.07 -2.85
C ASN A 115 28.34 -18.46 -1.36
N MET A 116 27.49 -17.96 -0.46
CA MET A 116 27.53 -18.32 0.96
C MET A 116 27.02 -19.75 1.19
N LYS A 117 27.73 -20.50 2.04
CA LYS A 117 27.30 -21.84 2.48
C LYS A 117 26.11 -21.72 3.44
N GLU A 118 25.34 -22.78 3.55
CA GLU A 118 24.16 -22.82 4.42
C GLU A 118 24.50 -22.54 5.89
N LYS A 119 25.68 -22.98 6.35
CA LYS A 119 26.19 -22.65 7.69
C LYS A 119 26.34 -21.14 7.93
N ASP A 120 26.77 -20.40 6.91
CA ASP A 120 26.95 -18.95 6.98
C ASP A 120 25.63 -18.19 6.79
N ARG A 121 24.57 -18.88 6.31
CA ARG A 121 23.21 -18.33 6.17
C ARG A 121 22.42 -18.39 7.47
N LYS A 122 22.68 -19.39 8.33
CA LYS A 122 21.97 -19.58 9.61
C LYS A 122 21.91 -18.33 10.51
N PRO A 123 23.00 -17.56 10.71
CA PRO A 123 22.93 -16.36 11.54
C PRO A 123 21.92 -15.32 11.01
N TRP A 124 21.72 -15.28 9.70
CA TRP A 124 20.79 -14.34 9.06
C TRP A 124 19.33 -14.75 9.23
N GLU A 125 19.03 -16.01 9.58
CA GLU A 125 17.67 -16.43 9.95
C GLU A 125 17.26 -15.79 11.27
N VAL A 126 18.14 -15.86 12.27
CA VAL A 126 17.93 -15.23 13.58
C VAL A 126 17.82 -13.71 13.43
N GLU A 127 18.70 -13.11 12.62
CA GLU A 127 18.70 -11.67 12.39
C GLU A 127 17.45 -11.21 11.62
N ALA A 128 16.99 -11.99 10.64
CA ALA A 128 15.75 -11.71 9.93
C ALA A 128 14.51 -11.82 10.82
N GLU A 129 14.51 -12.76 11.78
CA GLU A 129 13.43 -12.85 12.75
C GLU A 129 13.39 -11.63 13.67
N LYS A 130 14.54 -11.20 14.21
CA LYS A 130 14.65 -9.96 15.00
C LYS A 130 14.18 -8.74 14.21
N ALA A 131 14.68 -8.58 12.99
CA ALA A 131 14.27 -7.48 12.11
C ALA A 131 12.76 -7.53 11.80
N THR A 132 12.20 -8.72 11.60
CA THR A 132 10.76 -8.91 11.39
C THR A 132 9.95 -8.49 12.62
N ARG A 133 10.39 -8.82 13.85
CA ARG A 133 9.72 -8.41 15.09
C ARG A 133 9.70 -6.88 15.23
N ILE A 134 10.82 -6.21 14.98
CA ILE A 134 10.92 -4.74 15.02
C ILE A 134 10.00 -4.12 13.95
N ALA A 135 10.08 -4.62 12.71
CA ALA A 135 9.25 -4.12 11.62
C ALA A 135 7.76 -4.34 11.88
N LYS A 136 7.38 -5.46 12.52
CA LYS A 136 6.01 -5.76 12.90
C LYS A 136 5.52 -4.80 13.99
N ALA A 137 6.32 -4.55 15.02
CA ALA A 137 5.98 -3.57 16.05
C ALA A 137 5.77 -2.16 15.48
N ASN A 138 6.62 -1.73 14.54
CA ASN A 138 6.45 -0.44 13.85
C ASN A 138 5.21 -0.43 12.93
N TRP A 139 4.98 -1.52 12.19
CA TRP A 139 3.77 -1.69 11.38
C TRP A 139 2.52 -1.57 12.23
N ASP A 140 2.51 -2.25 13.37
CA ASP A 140 1.40 -2.24 14.31
C ASP A 140 1.25 -0.85 14.93
N LYS A 141 2.32 -0.11 15.25
CA LYS A 141 2.20 1.31 15.64
C LYS A 141 1.56 2.17 14.55
N GLU A 142 2.01 2.04 13.29
CA GLU A 142 1.46 2.80 12.16
C GLU A 142 -0.01 2.46 11.85
N HIS A 143 -0.43 1.21 12.08
CA HIS A 143 -1.78 0.72 11.71
C HIS A 143 -2.73 0.59 12.90
N ASN A 144 -2.22 0.57 14.14
CA ASN A 144 -2.99 0.50 15.39
C ASN A 144 -3.07 1.85 16.11
N THR A 145 -2.47 2.92 15.58
CA THR A 145 -3.03 4.25 15.80
C THR A 145 -4.40 4.24 15.15
N VAL A 146 -5.42 3.84 15.92
CA VAL A 146 -6.80 4.21 15.66
C VAL A 146 -6.75 5.72 15.49
N VAL A 147 -6.82 6.19 14.25
CA VAL A 147 -6.97 7.61 13.95
C VAL A 147 -8.31 7.96 14.58
N ARG A 148 -8.27 8.50 15.79
CA ARG A 148 -9.40 9.09 16.49
C ARG A 148 -9.38 10.54 16.03
N PRO A 149 -10.01 10.84 14.88
CA PRO A 149 -9.87 12.15 14.31
C PRO A 149 -10.58 13.14 15.24
N SER A 150 -10.03 14.34 15.36
CA SER A 150 -10.68 15.38 16.16
C SER A 150 -12.04 15.75 15.55
N GLU A 151 -12.91 16.38 16.33
CA GLU A 151 -14.21 16.82 15.82
C GLU A 151 -14.07 17.75 14.59
N GLU A 152 -13.03 18.58 14.58
CA GLU A 152 -12.71 19.49 13.48
C GLU A 152 -12.25 18.72 12.24
N GLU A 153 -11.40 17.71 12.40
CA GLU A 153 -10.94 16.86 11.30
C GLU A 153 -12.11 16.11 10.64
N ILE A 154 -13.07 15.60 11.42
CA ILE A 154 -14.27 14.93 10.88
C ILE A 154 -15.15 15.89 10.07
N ARG A 155 -15.21 17.17 10.44
CA ARG A 155 -15.98 18.18 9.71
C ARG A 155 -15.36 18.51 8.35
N GLU A 156 -14.04 18.53 8.27
CA GLU A 156 -13.29 18.85 7.04
C GLU A 156 -13.15 17.66 6.07
N MET A 157 -13.26 16.42 6.57
CA MET A 157 -13.13 15.22 5.75
C MET A 157 -14.15 15.13 4.61
N LYS A 158 -13.67 14.58 3.48
CA LYS A 158 -14.50 14.29 2.30
C LYS A 158 -15.38 13.07 2.53
N LYS A 159 -16.47 12.95 1.77
CA LYS A 159 -17.40 11.80 1.86
C LYS A 159 -16.68 10.44 1.80
N SER A 160 -15.68 10.30 0.94
CA SER A 160 -14.90 9.07 0.79
C SER A 160 -14.08 8.70 2.03
N GLU A 161 -13.53 9.70 2.71
CA GLU A 161 -12.73 9.52 3.94
C GLU A 161 -13.64 9.19 5.11
N LEU A 162 -14.79 9.87 5.22
CA LEU A 162 -15.83 9.56 6.20
C LEU A 162 -16.34 8.12 6.05
N MET A 163 -16.67 7.68 4.82
CA MET A 163 -17.12 6.30 4.60
C MET A 163 -16.02 5.27 4.88
N SER A 164 -14.76 5.60 4.63
CA SER A 164 -13.63 4.75 5.02
C SER A 164 -13.55 4.62 6.55
N LEU A 165 -13.67 5.72 7.30
CA LEU A 165 -13.69 5.69 8.76
C LEU A 165 -14.86 4.88 9.30
N VAL A 166 -16.05 5.04 8.73
CA VAL A 166 -17.24 4.27 9.09
C VAL A 166 -17.00 2.78 8.94
N THR A 167 -16.35 2.38 7.84
CA THR A 167 -16.01 0.98 7.58
C THR A 167 -14.94 0.47 8.55
N THR A 168 -13.91 1.27 8.82
CA THR A 168 -12.82 0.93 9.75
C THR A 168 -13.31 0.77 11.19
N VAL A 169 -14.26 1.61 11.61
CA VAL A 169 -14.83 1.63 12.96
C VAL A 169 -15.98 0.64 13.10
N GLY A 170 -16.54 0.14 12.00
CA GLY A 170 -17.69 -0.77 12.01
C GLY A 170 -19.02 -0.08 12.33
N LEU A 171 -19.15 1.22 12.05
CA LEU A 171 -20.37 1.98 12.30
C LEU A 171 -21.45 1.65 11.27
N VAL A 172 -22.67 1.36 11.74
CA VAL A 172 -23.82 1.10 10.87
C VAL A 172 -24.44 2.43 10.43
N ILE A 173 -24.37 2.70 9.13
CA ILE A 173 -24.97 3.88 8.51
C ILE A 173 -26.09 3.47 7.56
N THR A 174 -27.19 4.21 7.58
CA THR A 174 -28.33 3.98 6.70
C THR A 174 -27.96 4.33 5.25
N PRO A 175 -28.43 3.60 4.23
CA PRO A 175 -28.04 3.81 2.83
C PRO A 175 -28.37 5.22 2.29
N LYS A 176 -29.34 5.90 2.90
CA LYS A 176 -29.79 7.26 2.55
C LYS A 176 -29.23 8.35 3.48
N ALA A 177 -28.29 8.03 4.37
CA ALA A 177 -27.77 8.99 5.32
C ALA A 177 -27.13 10.21 4.64
N THR A 178 -27.47 11.40 5.12
CA THR A 178 -26.88 12.64 4.63
C THR A 178 -25.43 12.78 5.11
N LEU A 179 -24.62 13.59 4.43
CA LEU A 179 -23.23 13.87 4.85
C LEU A 179 -23.15 14.41 6.28
N LYS A 180 -24.16 15.20 6.68
CA LYS A 180 -24.27 15.75 8.02
C LYS A 180 -24.50 14.63 9.05
N GLU A 181 -25.45 13.73 8.80
CA GLU A 181 -25.73 12.58 9.68
C GLU A 181 -24.53 11.65 9.84
N ILE A 182 -23.75 11.44 8.77
CA ILE A 182 -22.53 10.61 8.82
C ILE A 182 -21.48 11.26 9.73
N ARG A 183 -21.28 12.58 9.60
CA ARG A 183 -20.36 13.34 10.46
C ARG A 183 -20.81 13.32 11.91
N ASP A 184 -22.08 13.61 12.17
CA ASP A 184 -22.64 13.66 13.52
C ASP A 184 -22.49 12.30 14.23
N LYS A 185 -22.71 11.19 13.52
CA LYS A 185 -22.49 9.84 14.04
C LYS A 185 -21.02 9.53 14.33
N LEU A 186 -20.10 9.92 13.42
CA LEU A 186 -18.67 9.74 13.62
C LEU A 186 -18.14 10.59 14.78
N VAL A 187 -18.56 11.86 14.88
CA VAL A 187 -18.23 12.75 15.99
C VAL A 187 -18.77 12.18 17.30
N ALA A 188 -20.01 11.70 17.34
CA ALA A 188 -20.57 11.07 18.54
C ALA A 188 -19.77 9.82 18.97
N HIS A 189 -19.37 8.97 18.01
CA HIS A 189 -18.55 7.79 18.29
C HIS A 189 -17.15 8.16 18.81
N PHE A 190 -16.47 9.11 18.18
CA PHE A 190 -15.12 9.50 18.58
C PHE A 190 -15.08 10.48 19.75
N SER A 191 -16.18 11.12 20.13
CA SER A 191 -16.30 11.94 21.35
C SER A 191 -16.77 11.16 22.58
N ALA A 192 -17.19 9.91 22.42
CA ALA A 192 -17.58 9.05 23.53
C ALA A 192 -16.38 8.74 24.46
N PRO A 193 -16.51 8.87 25.79
CA PRO A 193 -15.44 8.51 26.71
C PRO A 193 -15.17 7.00 26.66
N THR A 194 -13.90 6.61 26.80
CA THR A 194 -13.51 5.18 26.85
C THR A 194 -14.03 4.51 28.11
N GLU A 195 -14.17 3.19 28.12
CA GLU A 195 -14.55 2.43 29.31
C GLU A 195 -13.64 2.77 30.51
N GLU A 196 -12.33 2.86 30.28
CA GLU A 196 -11.36 3.26 31.31
C GLU A 196 -11.56 4.69 31.82
N GLN A 197 -11.95 5.62 30.94
CA GLN A 197 -12.27 6.99 31.33
C GLN A 197 -13.53 7.01 32.19
N ILE A 198 -14.60 6.33 31.77
CA ILE A 198 -15.86 6.22 32.53
C ILE A 198 -15.59 5.63 33.93
N CYS A 199 -14.76 4.60 34.03
CA CYS A 199 -14.39 3.99 35.32
C CYS A 199 -13.61 4.93 36.25
N LYS A 200 -12.89 5.93 35.71
CA LYS A 200 -12.08 6.90 36.46
C LYS A 200 -12.78 8.24 36.71
N MET A 201 -13.94 8.50 36.08
CA MET A 201 -14.69 9.75 36.21
C MET A 201 -15.28 9.93 37.61
N LYS A 202 -15.33 11.18 38.06
CA LYS A 202 -15.97 11.56 39.32
C LYS A 202 -17.49 11.49 39.19
N LYS A 203 -18.19 11.37 40.32
CA LYS A 203 -19.67 11.26 40.36
C LYS A 203 -20.37 12.41 39.63
N ASP A 204 -19.83 13.63 39.73
CA ASP A 204 -20.44 14.80 39.08
C ASP A 204 -20.25 14.79 37.56
N GLU A 205 -19.10 14.32 37.08
CA GLU A 205 -18.82 14.15 35.64
C GLU A 205 -19.70 13.04 35.04
N LEU A 206 -19.92 11.95 35.77
CA LEU A 206 -20.82 10.86 35.37
C LEU A 206 -22.28 11.33 35.30
N LYS A 207 -22.73 12.18 36.23
CA LYS A 207 -24.08 12.77 36.20
C LYS A 207 -24.29 13.64 34.97
N GLN A 208 -23.33 14.54 34.67
CA GLN A 208 -23.39 15.39 33.49
C GLN A 208 -23.45 14.56 32.21
N LEU A 209 -22.69 13.46 32.15
CA LEU A 209 -22.71 12.57 30.99
C LEU A 209 -24.05 11.81 30.85
N ILE A 210 -24.61 11.32 31.96
CA ILE A 210 -25.91 10.65 32.00
C ILE A 210 -27.04 11.58 31.54
N GLU A 211 -27.03 12.83 32.00
CA GLU A 211 -28.01 13.85 31.62
C GLU A 211 -27.88 14.19 30.13
N LYS A 212 -26.65 14.36 29.63
CA LYS A 212 -26.36 14.63 28.22
C LYS A 212 -26.83 13.51 27.28
N VAL A 213 -26.75 12.27 27.73
CA VAL A 213 -27.13 11.07 26.95
C VAL A 213 -28.61 10.70 27.15
N GLY A 214 -29.30 11.36 28.09
CA GLY A 214 -30.72 11.10 28.38
C GLY A 214 -30.98 9.77 29.09
N LEU A 215 -29.98 9.23 29.82
CA LEU A 215 -30.15 8.03 30.62
C LEU A 215 -30.83 8.36 31.97
N SER A 216 -31.58 7.42 32.52
CA SER A 216 -32.19 7.57 33.85
C SER A 216 -31.11 7.73 34.92
N ALA A 217 -31.23 8.77 35.76
CA ALA A 217 -30.27 9.05 36.83
C ALA A 217 -30.17 7.89 37.84
N GLN A 218 -29.03 7.21 37.83
CA GLN A 218 -28.71 6.15 38.80
C GLN A 218 -28.18 6.77 40.11
N LYS A 219 -28.41 6.15 41.27
CA LYS A 219 -28.00 6.71 42.57
C LYS A 219 -26.50 6.56 42.87
N ASP A 220 -25.91 5.46 42.37
CA ASP A 220 -24.56 5.01 42.72
C ASP A 220 -23.58 5.09 41.54
N THR A 221 -22.33 5.40 41.84
CA THR A 221 -21.25 5.59 40.84
C THR A 221 -21.05 4.35 39.96
N LYS A 222 -21.09 3.14 40.54
CA LYS A 222 -20.94 1.89 39.79
C LYS A 222 -22.08 1.67 38.80
N SER A 223 -23.31 1.98 39.20
CA SER A 223 -24.49 1.88 38.33
C SER A 223 -24.47 2.91 37.22
N MET A 224 -24.00 4.14 37.49
CA MET A 224 -23.77 5.16 36.48
C MET A 224 -22.72 4.72 35.44
N GLN A 225 -21.59 4.17 35.91
CA GLN A 225 -20.53 3.67 35.04
C GLN A 225 -21.01 2.50 34.17
N SER A 226 -21.70 1.52 34.76
CA SER A 226 -22.25 0.37 34.04
C SER A 226 -23.29 0.79 32.99
N ALA A 227 -24.19 1.72 33.31
CA ALA A 227 -25.19 2.22 32.36
C ALA A 227 -24.54 2.96 31.18
N LEU A 228 -23.53 3.79 31.44
CA LEU A 228 -22.78 4.49 30.39
C LEU A 228 -21.96 3.54 29.52
N ILE A 229 -21.28 2.56 30.13
CA ILE A 229 -20.53 1.52 29.38
C ILE A 229 -21.50 0.72 28.50
N SER A 230 -22.63 0.27 29.03
CA SER A 230 -23.63 -0.47 28.25
C SER A 230 -24.25 0.37 27.12
N HIS A 231 -24.36 1.69 27.29
CA HIS A 231 -24.88 2.60 26.28
C HIS A 231 -23.87 2.84 25.14
N TYR A 232 -22.61 3.12 25.48
CA TYR A 232 -21.56 3.43 24.49
C TYR A 232 -20.92 2.18 23.86
N TYR A 233 -20.88 1.08 24.60
CA TYR A 233 -20.24 -0.19 24.20
C TYR A 233 -21.23 -1.36 24.44
N PRO A 234 -22.35 -1.41 23.70
CA PRO A 234 -23.25 -2.55 23.80
C PRO A 234 -22.50 -3.80 23.39
N ALA A 235 -22.55 -4.84 24.23
CA ALA A 235 -21.92 -6.13 23.93
C ALA A 235 -22.39 -6.61 22.55
N GLN A 236 -21.45 -6.76 21.62
CA GLN A 236 -21.74 -7.33 20.31
C GLN A 236 -22.12 -8.80 20.52
N VAL A 237 -23.41 -9.12 20.28
CA VAL A 237 -23.95 -10.49 20.26
C VAL A 237 -23.58 -11.15 18.94
#